data_AF-A0A3G2GA48-F1
#
_entry.id   AF-A0A3G2GA48-F1
#
_cell.length_a   1.000
_cell.length_b   1.000
_cell.length_c   1.000
_cell.angle_alpha   90.00
_cell.angle_beta   90.00
_cell.angle_gamma   90.00
#
_symmetry.space_group_name_H-M   'P 1'
#
loop_
_entity.id
_entity.type
_entity.pdbx_description
1 polymer ?
#
loop_
_entity_poly.entity_id
_entity_poly.type
_entity_poly.pdbx_seq_one_letter_code
_entity_poly.pdbx_strand_id
1 'polypeptide(L)' 'MAILIHTSSFEEQSFLESLLKKMKVPFESTDADQRVSVSKAEMDSIKIGLDQSNKGDLLSSEDVHKKAKNLCSK' A
#
# COMPACT_ATOMS: atom_id res chain seq x y z
N MET A 1 2.42 -2.16 -20.42
CA MET A 1 2.06 -1.03 -19.55
C MET A 1 0.62 -1.26 -19.12
N ALA A 2 0.35 -1.30 -17.81
CA ALA A 2 -0.99 -1.54 -17.28
C ALA A 2 -1.43 -0.31 -16.46
N ILE A 3 -2.70 0.04 -16.54
CA ILE A 3 -3.31 1.10 -15.74
C ILE A 3 -4.17 0.41 -14.68
N LEU A 4 -3.86 0.64 -13.41
CA LEU A 4 -4.67 0.16 -12.29
C LEU A 4 -5.67 1.25 -11.92
N ILE A 5 -6.94 0.89 -11.83
CA ILE A 5 -8.03 1.79 -11.47
C ILE A 5 -8.65 1.28 -10.18
N HIS A 6 -8.60 2.10 -9.13
CA HIS A 6 -9.23 1.82 -7.84
C HIS A 6 -10.54 2.58 -7.75
N THR A 7 -11.65 1.86 -7.64
CA THR A 7 -12.99 2.44 -7.48
C THR A 7 -13.36 2.51 -6.01
N SER A 8 -14.10 3.54 -5.61
CA SER A 8 -14.44 3.80 -4.21
C SER A 8 -15.71 3.06 -3.75
N SER A 9 -16.50 2.56 -4.71
CA SER A 9 -17.71 1.77 -4.47
C SER A 9 -17.92 0.68 -5.52
N PHE A 10 -18.76 -0.29 -5.19
CA PHE A 10 -19.19 -1.34 -6.12
C PHE A 10 -19.98 -0.77 -7.31
N GLU A 11 -20.74 0.31 -7.09
CA GLU A 11 -21.52 0.97 -8.15
C GLU A 11 -20.61 1.62 -9.20
N GLU A 12 -19.54 2.29 -8.75
CA GLU A 12 -18.51 2.84 -9.64
C GLU A 12 -17.79 1.75 -10.43
N GLN A 13 -17.43 0.64 -9.77
CA GLN A 13 -16.81 -0.51 -10.43
C GLN A 13 -17.71 -1.08 -11.53
N SER A 14 -18.98 -1.35 -11.20
CA SER A 14 -19.96 -1.90 -12.13
C SER A 14 -20.20 -0.98 -13.34
N PHE A 15 -20.26 0.34 -13.11
CA PHE A 15 -20.36 1.33 -14.18
C PHE A 15 -19.12 1.31 -15.09
N LEU A 16 -17.92 1.33 -14.51
CA LEU A 16 -16.66 1.33 -15.26
C LEU A 16 -16.51 0.06 -16.10
N GLU A 17 -16.76 -1.12 -15.52
CA GLU A 17 -16.71 -2.39 -16.24
C GLU A 17 -17.69 -2.41 -17.42
N SER A 18 -18.91 -1.89 -17.21
CA SER A 18 -19.92 -1.79 -18.26
C SER A 18 -19.50 -0.85 -19.39
N LEU A 19 -18.86 0.27 -19.06
CA LEU A 19 -18.32 1.23 -20.03
C LEU A 19 -17.20 0.60 -20.86
N LEU A 20 -16.23 -0.05 -20.20
CA LEU A 20 -15.10 -0.70 -20.87
C LEU A 20 -15.56 -1.84 -21.79
N LYS A 21 -16.56 -2.63 -21.36
CA LYS A 21 -17.21 -3.65 -22.22
C LYS A 21 -17.81 -3.04 -23.48
N LYS A 22 -18.55 -1.93 -23.36
CA LYS A 22 -19.16 -1.24 -24.51
C LYS A 22 -18.11 -0.69 -25.48
N MET A 23 -17.00 -0.21 -24.95
CA MET A 23 -15.87 0.27 -25.75
C MET A 23 -15.00 -0.85 -26.33
N LYS A 24 -15.30 -2.13 -26.01
CA LYS A 24 -14.49 -3.30 -26.37
C LYS A 24 -13.03 -3.18 -25.91
N VAL A 25 -12.80 -2.48 -24.80
CA VAL A 25 -11.48 -2.38 -24.18
C VAL A 25 -11.29 -3.64 -23.34
N PRO A 26 -10.21 -4.41 -23.55
CA PRO A 26 -9.90 -5.56 -22.70
C PRO A 26 -9.50 -5.07 -21.30
N PHE A 27 -10.08 -5.68 -20.27
CA PHE A 27 -9.73 -5.45 -18.88
C PHE A 27 -9.87 -6.74 -18.08
N GLU A 28 -9.15 -6.83 -16.98
CA GLU A 28 -9.26 -7.91 -16.00
C GLU A 28 -9.76 -7.32 -14.68
N SER A 29 -10.78 -7.94 -14.10
CA SER A 29 -11.23 -7.60 -12.75
C SER A 29 -10.38 -8.41 -11.78
N THR A 30 -9.31 -7.79 -11.28
CA THR A 30 -8.57 -8.31 -10.13
C THR A 30 -9.33 -7.93 -8.86
N ASP A 31 -9.64 -8.91 -8.02
CA ASP A 31 -10.13 -8.67 -6.65
C ASP A 31 -9.07 -7.86 -5.88
N ALA A 32 -9.15 -6.53 -5.99
CA ALA A 32 -8.23 -5.59 -5.35
C ALA A 32 -8.51 -5.46 -3.84
N ASP A 33 -9.61 -6.03 -3.37
CA ASP A 33 -10.10 -5.96 -1.99
C ASP A 33 -9.61 -7.15 -1.14
N GLN A 34 -8.35 -7.57 -1.28
CA GLN A 34 -7.68 -8.25 -0.17
C GLN A 34 -7.46 -7.22 0.95
N ARG A 35 -8.55 -6.91 1.66
CA ARG A 35 -8.53 -6.12 2.87
C ARG A 35 -7.82 -6.94 3.93
N VAL A 36 -6.53 -6.66 4.08
CA VAL A 36 -5.75 -7.21 5.19
C VAL A 36 -6.34 -6.61 6.47
N SER A 37 -7.03 -7.46 7.23
CA SER A 37 -7.50 -7.07 8.56
C SER A 37 -6.27 -6.95 9.46
N VAL A 38 -5.90 -5.72 9.77
CA VAL A 38 -4.85 -5.40 10.74
C VAL A 38 -5.48 -4.92 12.03
N SER A 39 -4.88 -5.28 13.15
CA SER A 39 -5.27 -4.75 14.46
C SER A 39 -5.02 -3.24 14.53
N LYS A 40 -5.64 -2.58 15.51
CA LYS A 40 -5.45 -1.14 15.74
C LYS A 40 -3.97 -0.79 15.99
N ALA A 41 -3.27 -1.62 16.77
CA ALA A 41 -1.86 -1.42 17.09
C ALA A 41 -0.96 -1.52 15.85
N GLU A 42 -1.25 -2.46 14.95
CA GLU A 42 -0.53 -2.61 13.68
C GLU A 42 -0.81 -1.42 12.76
N MET A 43 -2.07 -0.97 12.68
CA MET A 43 -2.44 0.22 11.90
C MET A 43 -1.72 1.48 12.39
N ASP A 44 -1.63 1.67 13.71
CA ASP A 44 -0.90 2.79 14.30
C ASP A 44 0.60 2.70 14.03
N SER A 45 1.18 1.50 14.05
CA SER A 45 2.59 1.27 13.71
C SER A 45 2.89 1.60 12.24
N ILE A 46 2.00 1.21 11.32
CA ILE A 46 2.11 1.53 9.90
C ILE A 46 2.06 3.04 9.69
N LYS A 47 1.13 3.74 10.34
CA LYS A 47 1.02 5.22 10.24
C LYS A 47 2.30 5.91 10.68
N ILE A 48 2.90 5.47 11.78
CA ILE A 48 4.17 6.04 12.26
C ILE A 48 5.27 5.88 11.20
N GLY A 49 5.38 4.68 10.61
CA GLY A 49 6.38 4.42 9.55
C GLY A 49 6.15 5.29 8.31
N LEU A 50 4.90 5.47 7.89
CA LEU A 50 4.56 6.35 6.76
C LEU A 50 4.88 7.81 7.05
N ASP A 51 4.58 8.31 8.25
CA ASP A 51 4.88 9.68 8.65
C ASP A 51 6.40 9.93 8.70
N GLN A 52 7.19 8.97 9.19
CA GLN A 52 8.64 9.03 9.18
C GLN A 52 9.19 9.03 7.75
N SER A 53 8.63 8.22 6.86
CA SER A 53 8.96 8.21 5.43
C SER A 53 8.70 9.56 4.78
N ASN A 54 7.54 10.15 5.02
CA ASN A 54 7.14 11.43 4.43
C ASN A 54 8.01 12.60 4.91
N LYS A 55 8.55 12.51 6.12
CA LYS A 55 9.47 13.51 6.69
C LYS A 55 10.94 13.28 6.32
N GLY A 56 11.26 12.14 5.70
CA GLY A 56 12.64 11.76 5.41
C GLY A 56 13.42 11.30 6.66
N ASP A 57 12.71 10.94 7.73
CA ASP A 57 13.29 10.50 9.02
C ASP A 57 13.66 9.01 9.03
N LEU A 58 13.54 8.32 7.89
CA LEU A 58 13.93 6.92 7.76
C LEU A 58 15.44 6.79 7.76
N LEU A 59 15.96 6.02 8.72
CA LEU A 59 17.37 5.68 8.78
C LEU A 59 17.71 4.63 7.71
N SER A 60 18.92 4.73 7.16
CA SER A 60 19.44 3.69 6.28
C SER A 60 19.63 2.38 7.05
N SER A 61 19.47 1.25 6.37
CA SER A 61 19.71 -0.07 6.97
C SER A 61 21.11 -0.18 7.56
N GLU A 62 22.11 0.39 6.89
CA GLU A 62 23.49 0.41 7.37
C GLU A 62 23.64 1.14 8.72
N ASP A 63 22.94 2.26 8.90
CA ASP A 63 22.98 3.03 10.14
C ASP A 63 22.25 2.31 11.28
N VAL A 64 21.15 1.63 10.97
CA VAL A 64 20.44 0.76 11.93
C VAL A 64 21.36 -0.37 12.39
N HIS A 65 22.03 -1.05 11.47
CA HIS A 65 22.96 -2.14 11.80
C HIS A 65 24.18 -1.67 12.59
N LYS A 66 24.76 -0.51 12.25
CA LYS A 66 25.86 0.10 13.02
C LYS A 66 25.42 0.40 14.46
N LYS A 67 24.23 1.01 14.63
CA LYS A 67 23.70 1.35 15.95
C LYS A 67 23.38 0.11 16.79
N ALA A 68 22.80 -0.92 16.19
CA ALA A 68 22.54 -2.20 16.84
C ALA A 68 23.84 -2.89 17.29
N LYS A 69 24.85 -2.94 16.40
CA LYS A 69 26.17 -3.49 16.74
C LYS A 69 26.78 -2.78 17.94
N ASN A 70 26.71 -1.44 17.98
CA ASN A 70 27.25 -0.65 19.09
C ASN A 70 26.51 -0.90 20.42
N LEU A 71 25.19 -1.17 20.38
CA LEU A 71 24.39 -1.47 21.57
C LEU A 71 24.64 -2.89 22.10
N CYS A 72 24.84 -3.87 21.22
CA CYS A 72 25.07 -5.27 21.57
C CYS A 72 26.54 -5.62 21.87
N SER A 73 27.47 -4.67 21.69
CA SER A 73 28.90 -4.84 21.99
C SER A 73 29.27 -4.39 23.41
N LYS A 74 28.29 -4.07 24.25
CA LYS A 74 28.45 -3.83 25.70
C LYS A 74 28.07 -5.08 26.47
#